data_AF-A0A3B8LU40-F1
#
_entry.id   AF-A0A3B8LU40-F1
#
_cell.length_a   1.000
_cell.length_b   1.000
_cell.length_c   1.000
_cell.angle_alpha   90.00
_cell.angle_beta   90.00
_cell.angle_gamma   90.00
#
_symmetry.space_group_name_H-M   'P 1'
#
loop_
_entity.id
_entity.type
_entity.pdbx_description
1 polymer ?
#
loop_
_entity_poly.entity_id
_entity_poly.type
_entity_poly.pdbx_seq_one_letter_code
_entity_poly.pdbx_strand_id
1 'polypeptide(L)'
;TGSVFRMDESGEKTKWEFVGRLGMEKESMPLAVYNGMMYSGTLPLGEVFRFDGGKKWTSLGRIDTTPNVRYRRAWSMAVYRGRLFAGVLPSGRVKSIEAGKSVTSDVELPSGWVHLAAVRGTDRLKLYIDGKKVAESTRFKASQFDLANRIPLAVGRGQHDHFNGSMSDVRFYRRALSDADVKQISRK
;
A
#
# COMPACT_ATOMS: atom_id res chain seq x y z
N THR A 1 0.59 -9.38 -24.21
CA THR A 1 1.65 -8.42 -23.82
C THR A 1 1.30 -7.91 -22.43
N GLY A 2 2.29 -7.62 -21.58
CA GLY A 2 2.06 -7.04 -20.24
C GLY A 2 1.63 -5.57 -20.30
N SER A 3 0.61 -5.26 -21.09
CA SER A 3 0.06 -3.92 -21.29
C SER A 3 -0.96 -3.63 -20.19
N VAL A 4 -0.93 -2.42 -19.64
CA VAL A 4 -1.90 -1.96 -18.64
C VAL A 4 -2.73 -0.83 -19.23
N PHE A 5 -4.03 -0.85 -18.95
CA PHE A 5 -4.99 0.15 -19.41
C PHE A 5 -5.73 0.75 -18.22
N ARG A 6 -6.08 2.04 -18.31
CA ARG A 6 -6.93 2.75 -17.36
C ARG A 6 -8.29 2.98 -17.99
N MET A 7 -9.33 2.68 -17.23
CA MET A 7 -10.70 3.00 -17.62
C MET A 7 -10.98 4.49 -17.37
N ASP A 8 -11.59 5.15 -18.35
CA ASP A 8 -12.08 6.52 -18.26
C ASP A 8 -13.59 6.52 -18.54
N GLU A 9 -14.36 6.94 -17.53
CA GLU A 9 -15.83 7.02 -17.56
C GLU A 9 -16.32 8.47 -17.45
N SER A 10 -15.45 9.46 -17.65
CA SER A 10 -15.82 10.88 -17.53
C SER A 10 -16.71 11.40 -18.67
N GLY A 11 -16.84 10.64 -19.77
CA GLY A 11 -17.72 10.96 -20.90
C GLY A 11 -18.89 10.01 -21.03
N GLU A 12 -19.72 10.21 -22.06
CA GLU A 12 -20.92 9.40 -22.34
C GLU A 12 -20.62 7.91 -22.67
N LYS A 13 -19.36 7.58 -22.96
CA LYS A 13 -18.91 6.23 -23.30
C LYS A 13 -17.64 5.89 -22.53
N THR A 14 -17.59 4.69 -21.97
CA THR A 14 -16.37 4.12 -21.37
C THR A 14 -15.24 4.06 -22.41
N LYS A 15 -14.09 4.61 -22.06
CA LYS A 15 -12.86 4.53 -22.85
C LYS A 15 -11.78 3.78 -22.07
N TRP A 16 -10.91 3.10 -22.79
CA TRP A 16 -9.73 2.46 -22.22
C TRP A 16 -8.47 3.14 -22.76
N GLU A 17 -7.75 3.79 -21.86
CA GLU A 17 -6.50 4.48 -22.18
C GLU A 17 -5.31 3.58 -21.88
N PHE A 18 -4.39 3.44 -22.84
CA PHE A 18 -3.14 2.72 -22.61
C PHE A 18 -2.22 3.48 -21.63
N VAL A 19 -1.91 2.86 -20.48
CA VAL A 19 -1.08 3.45 -19.41
C VAL A 19 0.28 2.76 -19.26
N GLY A 20 0.76 2.14 -20.34
CA GLY A 20 2.12 1.62 -20.43
C GLY A 20 2.20 0.10 -20.46
N ARG A 21 3.43 -0.38 -20.55
CA ARG A 21 3.77 -1.79 -20.67
C ARG A 21 4.86 -2.15 -19.66
N LEU A 22 4.70 -3.32 -19.04
CA LEU A 22 5.63 -3.87 -18.06
C LEU A 22 6.82 -4.51 -18.76
N GLY A 23 7.76 -3.69 -19.23
CA GLY A 23 8.95 -4.15 -19.96
C GLY A 23 8.62 -5.09 -21.13
N MET A 24 9.40 -6.16 -21.28
CA MET A 24 9.21 -7.19 -22.31
C MET A 24 8.28 -8.33 -21.87
N GLU A 25 7.54 -8.14 -20.78
CA GLU A 25 6.66 -9.15 -20.21
C GLU A 25 5.47 -9.43 -21.14
N LYS A 26 5.01 -10.68 -21.10
CA LYS A 26 3.90 -11.22 -21.88
C LYS A 26 2.56 -11.02 -21.20
N GLU A 27 2.53 -11.00 -19.87
CA GLU A 27 1.32 -10.84 -19.06
C GLU A 27 1.58 -9.86 -17.90
N SER A 28 0.58 -9.03 -17.60
CA SER A 28 0.47 -8.28 -16.35
C SER A 28 -0.43 -9.06 -15.41
N MET A 29 0.04 -9.32 -14.20
CA MET A 29 -0.72 -10.00 -13.16
C MET A 29 -1.63 -8.98 -12.43
N PRO A 30 -2.60 -9.46 -11.61
CA PRO A 30 -3.49 -8.56 -10.89
C PRO A 30 -2.76 -7.44 -10.16
N LEU A 31 -3.34 -6.25 -10.23
CA LEU A 31 -2.78 -5.04 -9.63
C LEU A 31 -3.00 -5.06 -8.12
N ALA A 32 -2.00 -4.60 -7.37
CA ALA A 32 -2.10 -4.39 -5.93
C ALA A 32 -1.72 -2.96 -5.57
N VAL A 33 -2.47 -2.34 -4.68
CA VAL A 33 -2.15 -1.01 -4.12
C VAL A 33 -1.49 -1.21 -2.76
N TYR A 34 -0.32 -0.62 -2.58
CA TYR A 34 0.45 -0.67 -1.34
C TYR A 34 1.16 0.66 -1.09
N ASN A 35 0.91 1.25 0.07
CA ASN A 35 1.54 2.49 0.52
C ASN A 35 1.44 3.62 -0.53
N GLY A 36 0.24 3.83 -1.08
CA GLY A 36 -0.05 4.86 -2.08
C GLY A 36 0.44 4.58 -3.50
N MET A 37 1.11 3.45 -3.73
CA MET A 37 1.64 3.07 -5.04
C MET A 37 0.94 1.82 -5.56
N MET A 38 0.80 1.70 -6.88
CA MET A 38 0.26 0.53 -7.54
C MET A 38 1.37 -0.36 -8.07
N TYR A 39 1.22 -1.68 -7.89
CA TYR A 39 2.20 -2.70 -8.28
C TYR A 39 1.55 -3.76 -9.16
N SER A 40 2.34 -4.30 -10.09
CA SER A 40 1.94 -5.44 -10.91
C SER A 40 3.08 -6.45 -10.98
N GLY A 41 2.72 -7.72 -10.86
CA GLY A 41 3.64 -8.82 -11.11
C GLY A 41 3.55 -9.26 -12.57
N THR A 42 4.47 -10.09 -13.02
CA THR A 42 4.63 -10.35 -14.46
C THR A 42 5.03 -11.79 -14.80
N LEU A 43 4.85 -12.14 -16.09
CA LEU A 43 5.39 -13.32 -16.78
C LEU A 43 6.02 -12.83 -18.09
N PRO A 44 7.21 -13.31 -18.53
CA PRO A 44 7.87 -14.55 -18.14
C PRO A 44 8.96 -14.45 -17.09
N LEU A 45 9.34 -13.24 -16.66
CA LEU A 45 10.53 -13.09 -15.82
C LEU A 45 10.21 -13.08 -14.32
N GLY A 46 8.92 -12.99 -13.95
CA GLY A 46 8.53 -12.91 -12.54
C GLY A 46 9.04 -11.62 -11.90
N GLU A 47 9.00 -10.52 -12.65
CA GLU A 47 9.33 -9.18 -12.15
C GLU A 47 8.13 -8.53 -11.47
N VAL A 48 8.43 -7.63 -10.53
CA VAL A 48 7.44 -6.73 -9.93
C VAL A 48 7.71 -5.32 -10.44
N PHE A 49 6.68 -4.66 -10.96
CA PHE A 49 6.74 -3.28 -11.42
C PHE A 49 5.89 -2.38 -10.53
N ARG A 50 6.36 -1.15 -10.30
CA ARG A 50 5.63 -0.07 -9.65
C ARG A 50 5.19 0.98 -10.67
N PHE A 51 3.94 1.43 -10.60
CA PHE A 51 3.43 2.52 -11.42
C PHE A 51 3.90 3.87 -10.89
N ASP A 52 4.60 4.64 -11.71
CA ASP A 52 5.15 5.97 -11.35
C ASP A 52 4.39 7.12 -12.04
N GLY A 53 3.19 6.85 -12.55
CA GLY A 53 2.33 7.85 -13.18
C GLY A 53 2.44 7.90 -14.72
N GLY A 54 1.39 8.45 -15.34
CA GLY A 54 1.27 8.54 -16.80
C GLY A 54 1.35 7.15 -17.46
N LYS A 55 2.43 6.89 -18.19
CA LYS A 55 2.71 5.60 -18.84
C LYS A 55 3.94 4.90 -18.25
N LYS A 56 4.49 5.40 -17.13
CA LYS A 56 5.77 4.95 -16.57
C LYS A 56 5.58 3.83 -15.55
N TRP A 57 6.31 2.74 -15.77
CA TRP A 57 6.41 1.61 -14.84
C TRP A 57 7.87 1.31 -14.56
N THR A 58 8.23 1.26 -13.28
CA THR A 58 9.60 1.00 -12.82
C THR A 58 9.70 -0.42 -12.32
N SER A 59 10.63 -1.21 -12.88
CA SER A 59 10.91 -2.56 -12.36
C SER A 59 11.59 -2.47 -10.99
N LEU A 60 11.13 -3.30 -10.07
CA LEU A 60 11.74 -3.57 -8.77
C LEU A 60 12.60 -4.83 -8.79
N GLY A 61 12.70 -5.47 -9.96
CA GLY A 61 13.50 -6.66 -10.20
C GLY A 61 12.71 -7.97 -10.18
N ARG A 62 13.42 -9.03 -10.55
CA ARG A 62 12.94 -10.41 -10.58
C ARG A 62 12.92 -10.98 -9.18
N ILE A 63 11.80 -11.57 -8.78
CA ILE A 63 11.63 -12.13 -7.43
C ILE A 63 11.67 -13.67 -7.38
N ASP A 64 11.78 -14.31 -8.54
CA ASP A 64 12.08 -15.74 -8.69
C ASP A 64 13.28 -15.90 -9.66
N THR A 65 14.28 -16.67 -9.24
CA THR A 65 15.50 -16.95 -10.01
C THR A 65 15.74 -18.46 -10.19
N THR A 66 14.71 -19.29 -10.03
CA THR A 66 14.80 -20.75 -10.17
C THR A 66 15.49 -21.11 -11.48
N PRO A 67 16.59 -21.86 -11.47
CA PRO A 67 17.37 -22.13 -12.68
C PRO A 67 16.58 -23.00 -13.67
N ASN A 68 16.96 -22.95 -14.96
CA ASN A 68 16.39 -23.81 -16.02
C ASN A 68 14.87 -23.70 -16.24
N VAL A 69 14.27 -22.60 -15.77
CA VAL A 69 12.85 -22.31 -15.96
C VAL A 69 12.67 -21.24 -17.04
N ARG A 70 11.83 -21.54 -18.03
CA ARG A 70 11.47 -20.61 -19.11
C ARG A 70 10.48 -19.54 -18.66
N TYR A 71 9.51 -19.91 -17.82
CA TYR A 71 8.41 -19.05 -17.40
C TYR A 71 8.33 -18.97 -15.88
N ARG A 72 8.52 -17.76 -15.36
CA ARG A 72 8.31 -17.41 -13.94
C ARG A 72 7.16 -16.43 -13.84
N ARG A 73 6.51 -16.43 -12.68
CA ARG A 73 5.40 -15.53 -12.40
C ARG A 73 5.55 -14.91 -11.02
N ALA A 74 5.34 -13.61 -10.93
CA ALA A 74 4.99 -12.93 -9.70
C ALA A 74 3.46 -12.80 -9.70
N TRP A 75 2.74 -13.77 -9.13
CA TRP A 75 1.33 -13.98 -9.45
C TRP A 75 0.38 -13.13 -8.61
N SER A 76 0.19 -13.52 -7.35
CA SER A 76 -0.73 -12.86 -6.42
C SER A 76 0.06 -11.98 -5.47
N MET A 77 -0.54 -10.87 -5.08
CA MET A 77 0.01 -9.99 -4.06
C MET A 77 -1.02 -9.69 -2.97
N ALA A 78 -0.52 -9.48 -1.76
CA ALA A 78 -1.33 -9.09 -0.62
C ALA A 78 -0.53 -8.16 0.30
N VAL A 79 -1.23 -7.23 0.95
CA VAL A 79 -0.64 -6.41 2.01
C VAL A 79 -0.92 -7.08 3.35
N TYR A 80 0.12 -7.26 4.15
CA TYR A 80 0.02 -7.83 5.49
C TYR A 80 1.08 -7.21 6.39
N ARG A 81 0.74 -6.83 7.62
CA ARG A 81 1.64 -6.19 8.60
C ARG A 81 2.51 -5.08 8.00
N GLY A 82 1.90 -4.20 7.21
CA GLY A 82 2.58 -3.08 6.56
C GLY A 82 3.58 -3.44 5.44
N ARG A 83 3.57 -4.69 4.94
CA ARG A 83 4.46 -5.16 3.85
C ARG A 83 3.65 -5.66 2.66
N LEU A 84 4.22 -5.56 1.46
CA LEU A 84 3.68 -6.18 0.25
C LEU A 84 4.29 -7.57 0.07
N PHE A 85 3.45 -8.59 0.04
CA PHE A 85 3.82 -9.97 -0.24
C PHE A 85 3.48 -10.34 -1.67
N ALA A 86 4.27 -11.23 -2.27
CA ALA A 86 4.05 -11.77 -3.61
C ALA A 86 4.34 -13.28 -3.62
N GLY A 87 3.39 -14.06 -4.14
CA GLY A 87 3.59 -15.48 -4.44
C GLY A 87 4.29 -15.67 -5.78
N VAL A 88 5.27 -16.57 -5.84
CA VAL A 88 6.03 -16.83 -7.07
C VAL A 88 5.93 -18.27 -7.58
N LEU A 89 5.86 -18.40 -8.91
CA LEU A 89 5.94 -19.68 -9.62
C LEU A 89 7.22 -19.73 -10.45
N PRO A 90 7.88 -20.90 -10.55
CA PRO A 90 7.46 -22.20 -10.03
C PRO A 90 7.96 -22.51 -8.62
N SER A 91 8.78 -21.65 -8.00
CA SER A 91 9.41 -22.00 -6.71
C SER A 91 8.42 -22.18 -5.54
N GLY A 92 7.18 -21.71 -5.67
CA GLY A 92 6.17 -21.78 -4.61
C GLY A 92 6.50 -20.90 -3.40
N ARG A 93 7.51 -20.03 -3.52
CA ARG A 93 7.96 -19.16 -2.44
C ARG A 93 7.04 -17.95 -2.32
N VAL A 94 6.98 -17.39 -1.12
CA VAL A 94 6.40 -16.07 -0.87
C VAL A 94 7.55 -15.10 -0.61
N LYS A 95 7.59 -14.00 -1.35
CA LYS A 95 8.54 -12.90 -1.17
C LYS A 95 7.81 -11.71 -0.58
N SER A 96 8.53 -10.82 0.10
CA SER A 96 7.95 -9.56 0.56
C SER A 96 8.91 -8.40 0.49
N ILE A 97 8.36 -7.21 0.32
CA ILE A 97 9.09 -5.95 0.37
C ILE A 97 8.43 -4.99 1.36
N GLU A 98 9.23 -4.07 1.87
CA GLU A 98 8.77 -2.87 2.58
C GLU A 98 9.17 -1.66 1.72
N ALA A 99 8.21 -1.10 0.99
CA ALA A 99 8.41 0.05 0.11
C ALA A 99 7.85 1.30 0.78
N GLY A 100 8.74 2.08 1.40
CA GLY A 100 8.36 3.14 2.34
C GLY A 100 7.99 2.58 3.72
N LYS A 101 7.34 3.39 4.57
CA LYS A 101 6.92 2.96 5.92
C LYS A 101 5.41 2.94 6.00
N SER A 102 4.87 1.80 6.43
CA SER A 102 3.45 1.56 6.56
C SER A 102 3.19 0.68 7.79
N VAL A 103 2.05 0.89 8.43
CA VAL A 103 1.53 0.03 9.50
C VAL A 103 0.07 -0.29 9.17
N THR A 104 -0.32 -1.54 9.38
CA THR A 104 -1.70 -2.01 9.20
C THR A 104 -2.13 -2.78 10.44
N SER A 105 -3.42 -2.76 10.73
CA SER A 105 -4.06 -3.71 11.63
C SER A 105 -4.84 -4.68 10.76
N ASP A 106 -4.38 -5.93 10.69
CA ASP A 106 -5.00 -6.97 9.86
C ASP A 106 -6.04 -7.77 10.67
N VAL A 107 -6.75 -7.06 11.56
CA VAL A 107 -7.79 -7.57 12.45
C VAL A 107 -9.04 -6.74 12.20
N GLU A 108 -10.17 -7.41 12.09
CA GLU A 108 -11.48 -6.78 11.95
C GLU A 108 -11.77 -5.86 13.15
N LEU A 109 -12.30 -4.67 12.87
CA LEU A 109 -12.75 -3.76 13.92
C LEU A 109 -14.09 -4.25 14.49
N PRO A 110 -14.32 -4.13 15.81
CA PRO A 110 -15.61 -4.45 16.38
C PRO A 110 -16.70 -3.51 15.84
N SER A 111 -17.96 -3.93 15.99
CA SER A 111 -19.09 -3.06 15.71
C SER A 111 -19.18 -1.90 16.71
N GLY A 112 -19.74 -0.78 16.26
CA GLY A 112 -19.91 0.43 17.07
C GLY A 112 -18.78 1.45 16.91
N TRP A 113 -18.70 2.39 17.84
CA TRP A 113 -17.66 3.43 17.84
C TRP A 113 -16.32 2.86 18.30
N VAL A 114 -15.29 3.09 17.48
CA VAL A 114 -13.91 2.69 17.77
C VAL A 114 -13.03 3.93 17.71
N HIS A 115 -12.15 4.10 18.70
CA HIS A 115 -11.16 5.16 18.66
C HIS A 115 -9.93 4.70 17.88
N LEU A 116 -9.64 5.38 16.76
CA LEU A 116 -8.45 5.16 15.96
C LEU A 116 -7.45 6.30 16.12
N ALA A 117 -6.17 5.96 16.31
CA ALA A 117 -5.09 6.94 16.23
C ALA A 117 -3.90 6.40 15.43
N ALA A 118 -3.37 7.22 14.53
CA ALA A 118 -2.11 6.99 13.86
C ALA A 118 -1.10 8.04 14.31
N VAL A 119 0.09 7.59 14.73
CA VAL A 119 1.15 8.47 15.22
C VAL A 119 2.41 8.27 14.38
N ARG A 120 2.87 9.35 13.73
CA ARG A 120 4.23 9.43 13.19
C ARG A 120 5.16 9.98 14.27
N GLY A 121 5.97 9.10 14.86
CA GLY A 121 7.06 9.47 15.74
C GLY A 121 8.28 9.97 14.97
N THR A 122 9.40 10.10 15.68
CA THR A 122 10.69 10.53 15.09
C THR A 122 11.31 9.46 14.20
N ASP A 123 11.15 8.18 14.53
CA ASP A 123 11.73 7.07 13.78
C ASP A 123 10.76 5.91 13.51
N ARG A 124 9.50 6.00 13.95
CA ARG A 124 8.49 4.94 13.81
C ARG A 124 7.09 5.46 13.58
N LEU A 125 6.28 4.68 12.86
CA LEU A 125 4.84 4.82 12.78
C LEU A 125 4.20 3.90 13.81
N LYS A 126 3.11 4.33 14.43
CA LYS A 126 2.31 3.52 15.36
C LYS A 126 0.85 3.66 15.03
N LEU A 127 0.11 2.55 15.10
CA LEU A 127 -1.34 2.50 14.96
C LEU A 127 -1.95 2.03 16.27
N TYR A 128 -3.04 2.67 16.67
CA TYR A 128 -3.76 2.38 17.90
C TYR A 128 -5.24 2.18 17.61
N ILE A 129 -5.83 1.22 18.33
CA ILE A 129 -7.26 0.94 18.38
C ILE A 129 -7.65 0.97 19.86
N ASP A 130 -8.64 1.79 20.22
CA ASP A 130 -9.14 1.98 21.59
C ASP A 130 -8.02 2.27 22.61
N GLY A 131 -7.06 3.09 22.20
CA GLY A 131 -5.93 3.49 23.04
C GLY A 131 -4.82 2.44 23.16
N LYS A 132 -4.99 1.23 22.61
CA LYS A 132 -3.97 0.18 22.60
C LYS A 132 -3.19 0.22 21.31
N LYS A 133 -1.84 0.20 21.40
CA LYS A 133 -0.97 0.08 20.23
C LYS A 133 -1.14 -1.31 19.60
N VAL A 134 -1.55 -1.35 18.34
CA VAL A 134 -1.81 -2.61 17.59
C VAL A 134 -0.76 -2.89 16.53
N ALA A 135 -0.08 -1.86 16.01
CA ALA A 135 0.99 -2.02 15.04
C ALA A 135 2.07 -0.94 15.20
N GLU A 136 3.29 -1.28 14.79
CA GLU A 136 4.44 -0.40 14.79
C GLU A 136 5.34 -0.70 13.59
N SER A 137 5.84 0.33 12.91
CA SER A 137 6.76 0.16 11.78
C SER A 137 8.17 -0.21 12.26
N THR A 138 8.98 -0.70 11.33
CA THR A 138 10.44 -0.70 11.52
C THR A 138 10.97 0.75 11.64
N ARG A 139 12.21 0.90 12.14
CA ARG A 139 12.83 2.22 12.29
C ARG A 139 13.05 2.89 10.93
N PHE A 140 12.97 4.21 10.91
CA PHE A 140 13.31 5.04 9.75
C PHE A 140 14.01 6.33 10.15
N LYS A 141 14.71 6.95 9.19
CA LYS A 141 15.21 8.31 9.34
C LYS A 141 14.12 9.28 8.93
N ALA A 142 13.71 10.19 9.81
CA ALA A 142 12.63 11.15 9.53
C ALA A 142 12.84 11.94 8.23
N SER A 143 14.10 12.31 7.93
CA SER A 143 14.47 13.06 6.72
C SER A 143 14.22 12.32 5.40
N GLN A 144 14.10 10.98 5.42
CA GLN A 144 13.76 10.19 4.23
C GLN A 144 12.25 10.15 3.97
N PHE A 145 11.45 10.61 4.93
CA PHE A 145 9.99 10.55 4.92
C PHE A 145 9.43 11.94 5.26
N ASP A 146 9.90 12.96 4.54
CA ASP A 146 9.28 14.28 4.59
C ASP A 146 7.91 14.22 3.91
N LEU A 147 6.89 14.65 4.63
CA LEU A 147 5.50 14.66 4.18
C LEU A 147 5.04 16.09 3.83
N ALA A 148 5.92 17.09 3.91
CA ALA A 148 5.60 18.47 3.55
C ALA A 148 5.24 18.56 2.06
N ASN A 149 3.98 18.88 1.77
CA ASN A 149 3.49 19.06 0.41
C ASN A 149 2.27 20.00 0.42
N ARG A 150 1.79 20.39 -0.77
CA ARG A 150 0.63 21.28 -0.94
C ARG A 150 -0.65 20.54 -1.35
N ILE A 151 -0.67 19.22 -1.28
CA ILE A 151 -1.83 18.41 -1.63
C ILE A 151 -2.85 18.54 -0.48
N PRO A 152 -4.12 18.86 -0.76
CA PRO A 152 -5.15 18.91 0.28
C PRO A 152 -5.26 17.58 1.03
N LEU A 153 -5.39 17.67 2.35
CA LEU A 153 -5.67 16.50 3.18
C LEU A 153 -7.14 16.12 3.03
N ALA A 154 -7.39 14.89 2.57
CA ALA A 154 -8.71 14.29 2.55
C ALA A 154 -8.89 13.34 3.74
N VAL A 155 -10.08 13.35 4.35
CA VAL A 155 -10.50 12.42 5.39
C VAL A 155 -11.73 11.66 4.88
N GLY A 156 -11.80 10.35 5.12
CA GLY A 156 -12.88 9.51 4.63
C GLY A 156 -12.72 9.01 3.18
N ARG A 157 -11.56 9.22 2.57
CA ARG A 157 -11.21 8.67 1.25
C ARG A 157 -9.79 8.11 1.28
N GLY A 158 -9.64 6.82 0.97
CA GLY A 158 -8.36 6.13 1.01
C GLY A 158 -7.90 5.62 -0.36
N GLN A 159 -6.81 4.86 -0.35
CA GLN A 159 -6.18 4.28 -1.55
C GLN A 159 -7.01 3.15 -2.20
N HIS A 160 -7.95 2.57 -1.46
CA HIS A 160 -8.80 1.47 -1.92
C HIS A 160 -10.22 1.93 -2.18
N ASP A 161 -10.83 2.64 -1.23
CA ASP A 161 -12.20 3.12 -1.35
C ASP A 161 -12.49 4.31 -0.40
N HIS A 162 -13.73 4.77 -0.44
CA HIS A 162 -14.33 5.75 0.45
C HIS A 162 -14.75 5.07 1.75
N PHE A 163 -14.62 5.81 2.85
CA PHE A 163 -15.12 5.36 4.14
C PHE A 163 -16.65 5.41 4.13
N ASN A 164 -17.27 4.26 4.43
CA ASN A 164 -18.71 4.14 4.56
C ASN A 164 -19.08 3.98 6.04
N GLY A 165 -19.37 5.08 6.72
CA GLY A 165 -19.71 5.11 8.14
C GLY A 165 -19.69 6.52 8.72
N SER A 166 -19.78 6.61 10.04
CA SER A 166 -19.76 7.89 10.77
C SER A 166 -18.38 8.17 11.37
N MET A 167 -17.95 9.43 11.32
CA MET A 167 -16.75 9.91 12.01
C MET A 167 -17.14 11.00 13.00
N SER A 168 -16.47 11.03 14.15
CA SER A 168 -16.64 12.07 15.17
C SER A 168 -15.27 12.46 15.72
N ASP A 169 -15.17 13.69 16.23
CA ASP A 169 -14.00 14.20 16.96
C ASP A 169 -12.65 14.03 16.22
N VAL A 170 -12.63 14.34 14.93
CA VAL A 170 -11.42 14.26 14.09
C VAL A 170 -10.43 15.34 14.51
N ARG A 171 -9.25 14.94 15.00
CA ARG A 171 -8.21 15.83 15.54
C ARG A 171 -6.86 15.62 14.86
N PHE A 172 -6.12 16.72 14.69
CA PHE A 172 -4.74 16.71 14.21
C PHE A 172 -3.81 17.35 15.23
N TYR A 173 -2.63 16.76 15.40
CA TYR A 173 -1.61 17.24 16.32
C TYR A 173 -0.33 17.56 15.58
N ARG A 174 0.30 18.70 15.91
CA ARG A 174 1.61 19.10 15.35
C ARG A 174 2.80 18.40 16.03
N ARG A 175 2.52 17.43 16.90
CA ARG A 175 3.51 16.63 17.64
C ARG A 175 3.09 15.16 17.65
N ALA A 176 4.08 14.27 17.82
CA ALA A 176 3.79 12.88 18.12
C ALA A 176 3.16 12.79 19.52
N LEU A 177 2.05 12.06 19.63
CA LEU A 177 1.43 11.73 20.91
C LEU A 177 2.17 10.55 21.56
N SER A 178 2.31 10.60 22.88
CA SER A 178 2.82 9.45 23.64
C SER A 178 1.78 8.33 23.71
N ASP A 179 2.20 7.10 24.01
CA ASP A 179 1.27 5.97 24.24
C ASP A 179 0.27 6.31 25.38
N ALA A 180 0.69 7.11 26.37
CA ALA A 180 -0.18 7.59 27.45
C ALA A 180 -1.19 8.66 26.98
N ASP A 181 -0.75 9.61 26.15
CA ASP A 181 -1.62 10.63 25.55
C ASP A 181 -2.75 9.96 24.75
N VAL A 182 -2.40 8.99 23.91
CA VAL A 182 -3.38 8.27 23.07
C VAL A 182 -4.39 7.51 23.93
N LYS A 183 -3.91 6.84 24.99
CA LYS A 183 -4.78 6.14 25.95
C LYS A 183 -5.70 7.07 26.73
N GLN A 184 -5.28 8.32 26.98
CA GLN A 184 -6.12 9.29 27.66
C GLN A 184 -7.24 9.81 26.76
N ILE A 185 -6.92 10.13 25.50
CA ILE A 185 -7.92 10.66 24.57
C ILE A 185 -8.91 9.60 24.08
N SER A 186 -8.53 8.32 24.06
CA SER A 186 -9.41 7.23 23.63
C SER A 186 -10.55 6.89 24.60
N ARG A 187 -10.56 7.49 25.79
CA ARG A 187 -11.56 7.27 26.83
C ARG A 187 -12.64 8.35 26.87
N LYS A 188 -12.49 9.39 26.03
CA LYS A 188 -13.47 10.46 25.87
C LYS A 188 -14.45 10.08 24.77
#